data_AF-A0A7J5V056-F1
#
_entry.id   AF-A0A7J5V056-F1
#
_cell.length_a   1.000
_cell.length_b   1.000
_cell.length_c   1.000
_cell.angle_alpha   90.00
_cell.angle_beta   90.00
_cell.angle_gamma   90.00
#
_symmetry.space_group_name_H-M   'P 1'
#
loop_
_entity.id
_entity.type
_entity.pdbx_description
1 polymer ?
#
loop_
_entity_poly.entity_id
_entity_poly.type
_entity_poly.pdbx_seq_one_letter_code
_entity_poly.pdbx_strand_id
1 'polypeptide(L)'
;MNEDIRSAIVALTGHAKEVIAGSYENVKQIFSLTDSTSHSPEVADLAETFGMMVVKVEAREFALEQTIEKLKEEKSKVELLVKLRSQLSIIFISTVLLTTFYIFVLGFLESQAICNLPNINQIREYSSRVVEVITLGIVILFIRLMRLPLKEFGVTFTGWKRSVIESVVVSAVVIGMLAAFKYYMIQSGSSLFSETTIFNFGYFGITYITYLLVAPMQEFIARGTMQGSLSLLLPGKHSGLLAVLVTSFLFGALHMSHSIALSFSALLTSLLWGWMYERHKTLVGVSLSHFLVGNAAGLMGYWTFF
;
A
#
# COMPACT_ATOMS: atom_id res chain seq x y z
N MET A 1 -7.64 -11.09 -76.45
CA MET A 1 -7.79 -10.38 -75.15
C MET A 1 -7.64 -8.90 -75.44
N ASN A 2 -8.64 -8.08 -75.09
CA ASN A 2 -8.59 -6.62 -75.32
C ASN A 2 -7.35 -6.04 -74.62
N GLU A 3 -6.61 -5.14 -75.28
CA GLU A 3 -5.42 -4.48 -74.71
C GLU A 3 -5.71 -3.82 -73.36
N ASP A 4 -6.92 -3.25 -73.21
CA ASP A 4 -7.45 -2.66 -71.99
C ASP A 4 -7.41 -3.63 -70.79
N ILE A 5 -7.97 -4.83 -70.95
CA ILE A 5 -7.98 -5.90 -69.93
C ILE A 5 -6.55 -6.32 -69.55
N ARG A 6 -5.65 -6.42 -70.53
CA ARG A 6 -4.26 -6.80 -70.28
C ARG A 6 -3.54 -5.73 -69.43
N SER A 7 -3.77 -4.46 -69.73
CA SER A 7 -3.18 -3.34 -68.99
C SER A 7 -3.70 -3.26 -67.56
N ALA A 8 -5.01 -3.43 -67.36
CA ALA A 8 -5.65 -3.42 -66.04
C ALA A 8 -5.15 -4.58 -65.16
N ILE A 9 -5.00 -5.79 -65.73
CA ILE A 9 -4.44 -6.95 -64.99
C ILE A 9 -3.01 -6.66 -64.54
N VAL A 10 -2.17 -6.06 -65.40
CA VAL A 10 -0.78 -5.72 -65.04
C VAL A 10 -0.74 -4.69 -63.91
N ALA A 11 -1.58 -3.65 -63.98
CA ALA A 11 -1.69 -2.62 -62.95
C ALA A 11 -2.16 -3.19 -61.60
N LEU A 12 -3.29 -3.94 -61.60
CA LEU A 12 -3.81 -4.58 -60.39
C LEU A 12 -2.82 -5.59 -59.79
N THR A 13 -2.08 -6.33 -60.64
CA THR A 13 -1.02 -7.25 -60.17
C THR A 13 0.16 -6.49 -59.55
N GLY A 14 0.52 -5.34 -60.12
CA GLY A 14 1.53 -4.44 -59.55
C GLY A 14 1.13 -3.97 -58.15
N HIS A 15 -0.08 -3.44 -58.02
CA HIS A 15 -0.60 -2.99 -56.72
C HIS A 15 -0.79 -4.11 -55.71
N ALA A 16 -1.21 -5.31 -56.15
CA ALA A 16 -1.28 -6.48 -55.26
C ALA A 16 0.09 -6.80 -54.65
N LYS A 17 1.18 -6.66 -55.43
CA LYS A 17 2.55 -6.84 -54.90
C LYS A 17 2.94 -5.74 -53.92
N GLU A 18 2.53 -4.50 -54.15
CA GLU A 18 2.76 -3.38 -53.22
C GLU A 18 2.04 -3.61 -51.89
N VAL A 19 0.76 -4.01 -51.94
CA VAL A 19 -0.05 -4.30 -50.74
C VAL A 19 0.50 -5.50 -49.97
N ILE A 20 0.97 -6.55 -50.65
CA ILE A 20 1.66 -7.68 -50.01
C ILE A 20 2.95 -7.21 -49.31
N ALA A 21 3.61 -6.19 -49.84
CA ALA A 21 4.80 -5.58 -49.24
C ALA A 21 4.49 -4.52 -48.16
N GLY A 22 3.21 -4.27 -47.85
CA GLY A 22 2.77 -3.25 -46.88
C GLY A 22 2.83 -1.80 -47.39
N SER A 23 2.92 -1.59 -48.71
CA SER A 23 2.92 -0.26 -49.33
C SER A 23 1.54 0.07 -49.90
N TYR A 24 1.00 1.21 -49.49
CA TYR A 24 -0.33 1.71 -49.89
C TYR A 24 -0.28 3.04 -50.66
N GLU A 25 0.92 3.51 -51.04
CA GLU A 25 1.11 4.86 -51.61
C GLU A 25 0.42 5.06 -52.97
N ASN A 26 0.35 4.00 -53.78
CA ASN A 26 -0.15 4.08 -55.16
C ASN A 26 -1.62 3.63 -55.32
N VAL A 27 -2.35 3.42 -54.23
CA VAL A 27 -3.74 2.92 -54.25
C VAL A 27 -4.69 3.83 -55.04
N LYS A 28 -4.37 5.13 -55.15
CA LYS A 28 -5.11 6.09 -56.00
C LYS A 28 -5.15 5.72 -57.48
N GLN A 29 -4.16 4.98 -57.99
CA GLN A 29 -4.13 4.51 -59.38
C GLN A 29 -5.10 3.34 -59.63
N ILE A 30 -5.43 2.56 -58.59
CA ILE A 30 -6.49 1.55 -58.68
C ILE A 30 -7.85 2.24 -58.88
N PHE A 31 -8.07 3.35 -58.18
CA PHE A 31 -9.31 4.12 -58.30
C PHE A 31 -9.46 4.83 -59.66
N SER A 32 -8.39 5.06 -60.42
CA SER A 32 -8.55 5.52 -61.81
C SER A 32 -9.09 4.43 -62.75
N LEU A 33 -8.93 3.15 -62.40
CA LEU A 33 -9.44 2.02 -63.19
C LEU A 33 -10.93 1.74 -62.93
N THR A 34 -11.56 2.40 -61.96
CA THR A 34 -12.99 2.22 -61.62
C THR A 34 -13.94 3.03 -62.51
N ASP A 35 -13.41 3.86 -63.41
CA ASP A 35 -14.22 4.67 -64.32
C ASP A 35 -14.81 3.83 -65.45
N SER A 36 -16.11 3.53 -65.35
CA SER A 36 -16.88 2.75 -66.32
C SER A 36 -17.10 3.46 -67.66
N THR A 37 -16.72 4.74 -67.78
CA THR A 37 -16.71 5.46 -69.06
C THR A 37 -15.40 5.28 -69.84
N SER A 38 -14.32 4.93 -69.14
CA SER A 38 -12.96 4.78 -69.67
C SER A 38 -12.52 3.33 -69.83
N HIS A 39 -13.11 2.40 -69.06
CA HIS A 39 -12.78 0.97 -69.06
C HIS A 39 -14.02 0.07 -69.16
N SER A 40 -13.83 -1.21 -69.50
CA SER A 40 -14.94 -2.16 -69.55
C SER A 40 -15.62 -2.31 -68.18
N PRO A 41 -16.94 -2.58 -68.12
CA PRO A 41 -17.68 -2.74 -66.88
C PRO A 41 -17.07 -3.79 -65.93
N GLU A 42 -16.53 -4.89 -66.47
CA GLU A 42 -15.89 -5.95 -65.68
C GLU A 42 -14.56 -5.50 -65.05
N VAL A 43 -13.80 -4.64 -65.75
CA VAL A 43 -12.55 -4.07 -65.24
C VAL A 43 -12.83 -3.07 -64.13
N ALA A 44 -13.85 -2.22 -64.31
CA ALA A 44 -14.25 -1.22 -63.33
C ALA A 44 -14.74 -1.87 -62.02
N ASP A 45 -15.60 -2.89 -62.09
CA ASP A 45 -16.11 -3.63 -60.92
C ASP A 45 -14.99 -4.39 -60.17
N LEU A 46 -14.06 -5.00 -60.91
CA LEU A 46 -12.89 -5.65 -60.33
C LEU A 46 -11.97 -4.65 -59.63
N ALA A 47 -11.70 -3.50 -60.26
CA ALA A 47 -10.88 -2.43 -59.68
C ALA A 47 -11.52 -1.83 -58.43
N GLU A 48 -12.85 -1.67 -58.41
CA GLU A 48 -13.59 -1.18 -57.24
C GLU A 48 -13.51 -2.18 -56.09
N THR A 49 -13.80 -3.45 -56.36
CA THR A 49 -13.70 -4.53 -55.37
C THR A 49 -12.29 -4.64 -54.81
N PHE A 50 -11.27 -4.55 -55.67
CA PHE A 50 -9.87 -4.57 -55.26
C PHE A 50 -9.49 -3.34 -54.43
N GLY A 51 -9.85 -2.13 -54.85
CA GLY A 51 -9.61 -0.89 -54.09
C GLY A 51 -10.23 -0.94 -52.70
N MET A 52 -11.47 -1.43 -52.57
CA MET A 52 -12.13 -1.63 -51.28
C MET A 52 -11.45 -2.68 -50.41
N MET A 53 -10.91 -3.77 -51.00
CA MET A 53 -10.10 -4.73 -50.25
C MET A 53 -8.82 -4.10 -49.72
N VAL A 54 -8.12 -3.31 -50.53
CA VAL A 54 -6.88 -2.64 -50.11
C VAL A 54 -7.13 -1.68 -48.94
N VAL A 55 -8.16 -0.83 -49.04
CA VAL A 55 -8.54 0.06 -47.93
C VAL A 55 -8.88 -0.71 -46.66
N LYS A 56 -9.58 -1.85 -46.76
CA LYS A 56 -9.87 -2.71 -45.60
C LYS A 56 -8.62 -3.36 -45.01
N VAL A 57 -7.65 -3.73 -45.83
CA VAL A 57 -6.37 -4.31 -45.37
C VAL A 57 -5.55 -3.24 -44.65
N GLU A 58 -5.40 -2.07 -45.26
CA GLU A 58 -4.70 -0.91 -44.67
C GLU A 58 -5.34 -0.52 -43.32
N ALA A 59 -6.67 -0.39 -43.26
CA ALA A 59 -7.38 -0.05 -42.03
C ALA A 59 -7.20 -1.11 -40.93
N ARG A 60 -7.11 -2.40 -41.30
CA ARG A 60 -6.83 -3.49 -40.36
C ARG A 60 -5.39 -3.44 -39.85
N GLU A 61 -4.43 -3.19 -40.73
CA GLU A 61 -3.01 -3.06 -40.36
C GLU A 61 -2.82 -1.90 -39.39
N PHE A 62 -3.38 -0.73 -39.71
CA PHE A 62 -3.37 0.43 -38.83
C PHE A 62 -4.01 0.15 -37.46
N ALA A 63 -5.17 -0.52 -37.42
CA ALA A 63 -5.81 -0.91 -36.16
C ALA A 63 -4.97 -1.92 -35.35
N LEU A 64 -4.26 -2.83 -36.02
CA LEU A 64 -3.34 -3.78 -35.39
C LEU A 64 -2.13 -3.06 -34.79
N GLU A 65 -1.53 -2.11 -35.52
CA GLU A 65 -0.42 -1.30 -35.03
C GLU A 65 -0.79 -0.53 -33.77
N GLN A 66 -1.95 0.15 -33.77
CA GLN A 66 -2.47 0.84 -32.58
C GLN A 66 -2.69 -0.11 -31.41
N THR A 67 -3.19 -1.31 -31.68
CA THR A 67 -3.39 -2.33 -30.64
C THR A 67 -2.05 -2.81 -30.07
N ILE A 68 -1.05 -3.04 -30.91
CA ILE A 68 0.30 -3.44 -30.50
C ILE A 68 0.93 -2.35 -29.63
N GLU A 69 0.79 -1.09 -30.01
CA GLU A 69 1.31 0.04 -29.23
C GLU A 69 0.65 0.11 -27.84
N LYS A 70 -0.68 0.03 -27.80
CA LYS A 70 -1.44 -0.01 -26.53
C LYS A 70 -1.02 -1.19 -25.65
N LEU A 71 -0.85 -2.38 -26.24
CA LEU A 71 -0.40 -3.58 -25.50
C LEU A 71 1.01 -3.42 -24.95
N LYS A 72 1.93 -2.76 -25.67
CA LYS A 72 3.28 -2.47 -25.18
C LYS A 72 3.23 -1.51 -23.99
N GLU A 73 2.39 -0.48 -24.05
CA GLU A 73 2.21 0.48 -22.95
C GLU A 73 1.62 -0.20 -21.70
N GLU A 74 0.55 -0.98 -21.87
CA GLU A 74 -0.08 -1.72 -20.77
C GLU A 74 0.87 -2.75 -20.16
N LYS A 75 1.63 -3.48 -20.98
CA LYS A 75 2.66 -4.42 -20.52
C LYS A 75 3.70 -3.72 -19.64
N SER A 76 4.22 -2.57 -20.08
CA SER A 76 5.22 -1.81 -19.30
C SER A 76 4.66 -1.36 -17.94
N LYS A 77 3.40 -0.89 -17.89
CA LYS A 77 2.73 -0.52 -16.64
C LYS A 77 2.59 -1.72 -15.70
N VAL A 78 2.16 -2.87 -16.22
CA VAL A 78 2.00 -4.10 -15.42
C VAL A 78 3.35 -4.58 -14.88
N GLU A 79 4.41 -4.57 -15.68
CA GLU A 79 5.76 -4.95 -15.24
C GLU A 79 6.26 -4.07 -14.07
N LEU A 80 6.00 -2.76 -14.15
CA LEU A 80 6.34 -1.83 -13.07
C LEU A 80 5.55 -2.11 -11.79
N LEU A 81 4.24 -2.39 -11.90
CA LEU A 81 3.41 -2.74 -10.76
C LEU A 81 3.82 -4.07 -10.13
N VAL A 82 4.15 -5.08 -10.94
CA VAL A 82 4.65 -6.39 -10.46
C VAL A 82 5.97 -6.21 -9.72
N LYS A 83 6.88 -5.38 -10.23
CA LYS A 83 8.15 -5.07 -9.57
C LYS A 83 7.93 -4.39 -8.22
N LEU A 84 7.08 -3.37 -8.17
CA LEU A 84 6.74 -2.68 -6.92
C LEU A 84 6.11 -3.66 -5.91
N ARG A 85 5.15 -4.47 -6.37
CA ARG A 85 4.51 -5.49 -5.54
C ARG A 85 5.51 -6.47 -4.96
N SER A 86 6.47 -6.95 -5.75
CA SER A 86 7.54 -7.85 -5.29
C SER A 86 8.42 -7.19 -4.21
N GLN A 87 8.82 -5.94 -4.42
CA GLN A 87 9.60 -5.17 -3.43
C GLN A 87 8.85 -4.98 -2.11
N LEU A 88 7.56 -4.63 -2.18
CA LEU A 88 6.69 -4.49 -1.00
C LEU A 88 6.45 -5.82 -0.29
N SER A 89 6.32 -6.94 -1.04
CA SER A 89 6.25 -8.28 -0.45
C SER A 89 7.48 -8.60 0.39
N ILE A 90 8.68 -8.29 -0.12
CA ILE A 90 9.92 -8.54 0.61
C ILE A 90 9.94 -7.72 1.89
N ILE A 91 9.62 -6.41 1.83
CA ILE A 91 9.57 -5.56 3.03
C ILE A 91 8.56 -6.10 4.04
N PHE A 92 7.34 -6.43 3.60
CA PHE A 92 6.30 -6.97 4.46
C PHE A 92 6.74 -8.28 5.13
N ILE A 93 7.19 -9.27 4.34
CA ILE A 93 7.62 -10.58 4.84
C ILE A 93 8.79 -10.43 5.80
N SER A 94 9.80 -9.63 5.46
CA SER A 94 10.94 -9.40 6.34
C SER A 94 10.54 -8.73 7.64
N THR A 95 9.63 -7.75 7.60
CA THR A 95 9.15 -7.09 8.82
C THR A 95 8.39 -8.08 9.70
N VAL A 96 7.46 -8.87 9.11
CA VAL A 96 6.70 -9.90 9.84
C VAL A 96 7.62 -10.97 10.43
N LEU A 97 8.63 -11.41 9.68
CA LEU A 97 9.60 -12.40 10.15
C LEU A 97 10.39 -11.88 11.36
N LEU A 98 10.89 -10.64 11.30
CA LEU A 98 11.60 -10.00 12.40
C LEU A 98 10.73 -9.85 13.64
N THR A 99 9.49 -9.37 13.48
CA THR A 99 8.55 -9.24 14.60
C THR A 99 8.15 -10.59 15.17
N THR A 100 8.02 -11.63 14.33
CA THR A 100 7.72 -12.98 14.79
C THR A 100 8.89 -13.57 15.56
N PHE A 101 10.12 -13.45 15.04
CA PHE A 101 11.33 -13.86 15.73
C PHE A 101 11.45 -13.19 17.11
N TYR A 102 11.12 -11.91 17.19
CA TYR A 102 11.07 -11.18 18.46
C TYR A 102 10.06 -11.75 19.45
N ILE A 103 8.85 -12.08 19.01
CA ILE A 103 7.84 -12.72 19.87
C ILE A 103 8.39 -14.04 20.43
N PHE A 104 9.10 -14.83 19.63
CA PHE A 104 9.76 -16.05 20.11
C PHE A 104 10.86 -15.77 21.13
N VAL A 105 11.68 -14.73 20.93
CA VAL A 105 12.70 -14.30 21.90
C VAL A 105 12.05 -13.91 23.22
N LEU A 106 10.97 -13.12 23.21
CA LEU A 106 10.25 -12.75 24.43
C LEU A 106 9.64 -13.97 25.13
N GLY A 107 8.97 -14.86 24.39
CA GLY A 107 8.42 -16.08 24.94
C GLY A 107 9.49 -16.98 25.57
N PHE A 108 10.70 -17.01 25.00
CA PHE A 108 11.84 -17.70 25.58
C PHE A 108 12.33 -17.03 26.88
N LEU A 109 12.42 -15.70 26.92
CA LEU A 109 12.74 -14.93 28.14
C LEU A 109 11.67 -15.07 29.24
N GLU A 110 10.46 -15.47 28.87
CA GLU A 110 9.34 -15.78 29.77
C GLU A 110 9.26 -17.24 30.21
N SER A 111 10.02 -18.12 29.55
CA SER A 111 10.03 -19.54 29.90
C SER A 111 10.49 -19.77 31.35
N GLN A 112 9.98 -20.86 31.95
CA GLN A 112 10.36 -21.28 33.31
C GLN A 112 11.87 -21.47 33.48
N ALA A 113 12.59 -21.73 32.39
CA ALA A 113 14.04 -21.90 32.40
C ALA A 113 14.81 -20.59 32.68
N ILE A 114 14.23 -19.43 32.31
CA ILE A 114 14.95 -18.15 32.25
C ILE A 114 14.29 -17.07 33.12
N CYS A 115 13.00 -17.22 33.43
CA CYS A 115 12.23 -16.21 34.17
C CYS A 115 12.78 -15.88 35.56
N ASN A 116 13.64 -16.72 36.13
CA ASN A 116 14.22 -16.55 37.46
C ASN A 116 15.64 -15.96 37.45
N LEU A 117 16.19 -15.63 36.27
CA LEU A 117 17.51 -15.04 36.20
C LEU A 117 17.53 -13.65 36.85
N PRO A 118 18.62 -13.29 37.56
CA PRO A 118 18.82 -11.92 38.03
C PRO A 118 18.70 -10.93 36.87
N ASN A 119 18.04 -9.80 37.10
CA ASN A 119 17.84 -8.71 36.13
C ASN A 119 17.00 -9.06 34.89
N ILE A 120 16.25 -10.17 34.87
CA ILE A 120 15.45 -10.57 33.71
C ILE A 120 14.47 -9.48 33.23
N ASN A 121 13.88 -8.70 34.15
CA ASN A 121 12.97 -7.61 33.81
C ASN A 121 13.67 -6.50 33.01
N GLN A 122 14.88 -6.09 33.42
CA GLN A 122 15.68 -5.13 32.68
C GLN A 122 16.08 -5.68 31.30
N ILE A 123 16.47 -6.97 31.25
CA ILE A 123 16.80 -7.64 29.99
C ILE A 123 15.60 -7.61 29.05
N ARG A 124 14.38 -7.89 29.53
CA ARG A 124 13.14 -7.84 28.73
C ARG A 124 12.88 -6.43 28.19
N GLU A 125 12.94 -5.42 29.06
CA GLU A 125 12.73 -4.02 28.66
C GLU A 125 13.73 -3.57 27.60
N TYR A 126 15.02 -3.79 27.81
CA TYR A 126 16.05 -3.44 26.82
C TYR A 126 15.92 -4.25 25.53
N SER A 127 15.62 -5.55 25.61
CA SER A 127 15.41 -6.39 24.42
C SER A 127 14.29 -5.83 23.55
N SER A 128 13.21 -5.31 24.16
CA SER A 128 12.12 -4.68 23.41
C SER A 128 12.58 -3.47 22.59
N ARG A 129 13.34 -2.57 23.20
CA ARG A 129 13.81 -1.34 22.54
C ARG A 129 14.87 -1.64 21.48
N VAL A 130 15.79 -2.56 21.77
CA VAL A 130 16.83 -2.98 20.83
C VAL A 130 16.21 -3.57 19.57
N VAL A 131 15.23 -4.45 19.72
CA VAL A 131 14.56 -5.06 18.56
C VAL A 131 13.76 -4.05 17.76
N GLU A 132 13.08 -3.13 18.42
CA GLU A 132 12.36 -2.04 17.75
C GLU A 132 13.30 -1.22 16.85
N VAL A 133 14.46 -0.83 17.38
CA VAL A 133 15.50 -0.09 16.64
C VAL A 133 16.12 -0.93 15.51
N ILE A 134 16.42 -2.21 15.76
CA ILE A 134 16.94 -3.12 14.72
C ILE A 134 15.92 -3.30 13.59
N THR A 135 14.65 -3.49 13.94
CA THR A 135 13.56 -3.64 12.97
C THR A 135 13.42 -2.38 12.13
N LEU A 136 13.42 -1.20 12.75
CA LEU A 136 13.44 0.07 12.04
C LEU A 136 14.64 0.16 11.08
N GLY A 137 15.84 -0.17 11.57
CA GLY A 137 17.08 -0.13 10.79
C GLY A 137 17.04 -1.03 9.56
N ILE A 138 16.58 -2.28 9.71
CA ILE A 138 16.46 -3.24 8.60
C ILE A 138 15.40 -2.78 7.59
N VAL A 139 14.27 -2.28 8.07
CA VAL A 139 13.21 -1.74 7.20
C VAL A 139 13.73 -0.56 6.38
N ILE A 140 14.42 0.40 7.02
CA ILE A 140 15.03 1.54 6.32
C ILE A 140 16.08 1.05 5.32
N LEU A 141 16.92 0.08 5.70
CA LEU A 141 17.91 -0.51 4.80
C LEU A 141 17.25 -1.10 3.55
N PHE A 142 16.18 -1.90 3.69
CA PHE A 142 15.49 -2.45 2.53
C PHE A 142 14.84 -1.39 1.65
N ILE A 143 14.19 -0.39 2.24
CA ILE A 143 13.62 0.74 1.49
C ILE A 143 14.70 1.45 0.66
N ARG A 144 15.89 1.67 1.24
CA ARG A 144 17.04 2.29 0.57
C ARG A 144 17.61 1.40 -0.54
N LEU A 145 17.82 0.11 -0.27
CA LEU A 145 18.32 -0.86 -1.25
C LEU A 145 17.38 -1.00 -2.46
N MET A 146 16.07 -0.98 -2.22
CA MET A 146 15.04 -1.07 -3.26
C MET A 146 14.74 0.27 -3.96
N ARG A 147 15.35 1.37 -3.49
CA ARG A 147 15.16 2.76 -3.99
C ARG A 147 13.69 3.19 -3.96
N LEU A 148 12.95 2.78 -2.94
CA LEU A 148 11.56 3.16 -2.78
C LEU A 148 11.43 4.55 -2.14
N PRO A 149 10.53 5.41 -2.62
CA PRO A 149 10.36 6.73 -2.04
C PRO A 149 9.61 6.64 -0.71
N LEU A 150 10.10 7.34 0.32
CA LEU A 150 9.54 7.28 1.69
C LEU A 150 8.08 7.73 1.79
N LYS A 151 7.60 8.53 0.83
CA LYS A 151 6.20 8.95 0.74
C LYS A 151 5.23 7.77 0.59
N GLU A 152 5.66 6.66 -0.01
CA GLU A 152 4.83 5.44 -0.16
C GLU A 152 4.57 4.76 1.18
N PHE A 153 5.41 5.05 2.19
CA PHE A 153 5.30 4.56 3.56
C PHE A 153 4.69 5.61 4.51
N GLY A 154 3.99 6.62 3.96
CA GLY A 154 3.33 7.67 4.73
C GLY A 154 4.25 8.73 5.33
N VAL A 155 5.55 8.71 4.99
CA VAL A 155 6.48 9.78 5.35
C VAL A 155 6.30 10.93 4.37
N THR A 156 5.22 11.67 4.56
CA THR A 156 4.81 12.80 3.72
C THR A 156 4.00 13.80 4.53
N PHE A 157 4.09 15.07 4.14
CA PHE A 157 3.24 16.14 4.64
C PHE A 157 1.99 16.35 3.78
N THR A 158 1.75 15.57 2.73
CA THR A 158 0.51 15.69 1.95
C THR A 158 -0.71 15.45 2.86
N GLY A 159 -1.63 16.41 2.92
CA GLY A 159 -2.85 16.29 3.73
C GLY A 159 -2.65 16.39 5.25
N TRP A 160 -1.44 16.73 5.73
CA TRP A 160 -1.09 16.66 7.16
C TRP A 160 -2.03 17.46 8.07
N LYS A 161 -2.47 18.65 7.64
CA LYS A 161 -3.35 19.52 8.44
C LYS A 161 -4.67 18.82 8.79
N ARG A 162 -5.31 18.22 7.79
CA ARG A 162 -6.58 17.50 7.98
C ARG A 162 -6.38 16.27 8.85
N SER A 163 -5.29 15.54 8.62
CA SER A 163 -4.91 14.38 9.45
C SER A 163 -4.69 14.76 10.91
N VAL A 164 -3.97 15.86 11.19
CA VAL A 164 -3.73 16.36 12.54
C VAL A 164 -5.02 16.80 13.24
N ILE A 165 -5.89 17.55 12.56
CA ILE A 165 -7.17 17.97 13.15
C ILE A 165 -8.00 16.75 13.54
N GLU A 166 -8.14 15.80 12.62
CA GLU A 166 -8.87 14.57 12.89
C GLU A 166 -8.25 13.79 14.04
N SER A 167 -6.92 13.68 14.08
CA SER A 167 -6.21 13.03 15.18
C SER A 167 -6.47 13.68 16.52
N VAL A 168 -6.39 15.01 16.62
CA VAL A 168 -6.65 15.71 17.88
C VAL A 168 -8.08 15.46 18.36
N VAL A 169 -9.06 15.51 17.45
CA VAL A 169 -10.47 15.25 17.78
C VAL A 169 -10.66 13.79 18.25
N VAL A 170 -10.15 12.82 17.49
CA VAL A 170 -10.24 11.40 17.82
C VAL A 170 -9.55 11.11 19.15
N SER A 171 -8.34 11.63 19.37
CA SER A 171 -7.62 11.50 20.64
C SER A 171 -8.41 12.11 21.79
N ALA A 172 -8.99 13.30 21.64
CA ALA A 172 -9.79 13.93 22.68
C ALA A 172 -11.01 13.08 23.06
N VAL A 173 -11.69 12.47 22.08
CA VAL A 173 -12.80 11.54 22.33
C VAL A 173 -12.32 10.30 23.09
N VAL A 174 -11.23 9.67 22.67
CA VAL A 174 -10.67 8.48 23.35
C VAL A 174 -10.23 8.81 24.77
N ILE A 175 -9.49 9.91 24.96
CA ILE A 175 -9.05 10.38 26.27
C ILE A 175 -10.26 10.70 27.16
N GLY A 176 -11.30 11.34 26.61
CA GLY A 176 -12.55 11.60 27.33
C GLY A 176 -13.26 10.32 27.78
N MET A 177 -13.31 9.30 26.94
CA MET A 177 -13.87 7.98 27.31
C MET A 177 -13.07 7.30 28.42
N LEU A 178 -11.73 7.33 28.34
CA LEU A 178 -10.86 6.79 29.39
C LEU A 178 -11.04 7.56 30.71
N ALA A 179 -11.06 8.90 30.66
CA ALA A 179 -11.29 9.73 31.83
C ALA A 179 -12.66 9.46 32.48
N ALA A 180 -13.72 9.33 31.66
CA ALA A 180 -15.06 9.00 32.13
C ALA A 180 -15.12 7.60 32.76
N PHE A 181 -14.46 6.61 32.16
CA PHE A 181 -14.35 5.26 32.74
C PHE A 181 -13.63 5.30 34.09
N LYS A 182 -12.45 5.94 34.18
CA LYS A 182 -11.71 6.07 35.44
C LYS A 182 -12.55 6.78 36.49
N TYR A 183 -13.22 7.87 36.13
CA TYR A 183 -14.11 8.59 37.04
C TYR A 183 -15.23 7.69 37.59
N TYR A 184 -15.90 6.91 36.72
CA TYR A 184 -16.91 5.95 37.14
C TYR A 184 -16.36 4.89 38.11
N MET A 185 -15.15 4.36 37.85
CA MET A 185 -14.51 3.38 38.73
C MET A 185 -14.19 3.97 40.11
N ILE A 186 -13.72 5.23 40.17
CA ILE A 186 -13.49 5.94 41.44
C ILE A 186 -14.81 6.11 42.20
N GLN A 187 -15.87 6.57 41.54
CA GLN A 187 -17.17 6.81 42.19
C GLN A 187 -17.87 5.53 42.67
N SER A 188 -17.66 4.42 41.98
CA SER A 188 -18.18 3.11 42.38
C SER A 188 -17.41 2.47 43.55
N GLY A 189 -16.35 3.12 44.06
CA GLY A 189 -15.51 2.60 45.13
C GLY A 189 -14.63 1.43 44.69
N SER A 190 -14.41 1.27 43.38
CA SER A 190 -13.56 0.21 42.85
C SER A 190 -12.11 0.42 43.27
N SER A 191 -11.45 -0.65 43.69
CA SER A 191 -10.00 -0.67 43.93
C SER A 191 -9.17 -0.84 42.65
N LEU A 192 -9.80 -0.76 41.46
CA LEU A 192 -9.09 -0.91 40.18
C LEU A 192 -8.01 0.17 40.01
N PHE A 193 -8.32 1.40 40.44
CA PHE A 193 -7.35 2.49 40.51
C PHE A 193 -7.05 2.80 41.98
N SER A 194 -5.78 2.96 42.31
CA SER A 194 -5.34 3.34 43.66
C SER A 194 -5.51 4.84 43.92
N GLU A 195 -5.55 5.67 42.87
CA GLU A 195 -5.71 7.11 43.00
C GLU A 195 -7.16 7.58 42.90
N THR A 196 -7.46 8.67 43.60
CA THR A 196 -8.76 9.35 43.57
C THR A 196 -8.82 10.46 42.52
N THR A 197 -7.69 10.84 41.91
CA THR A 197 -7.65 11.83 40.82
C THR A 197 -7.69 11.14 39.46
N ILE A 198 -8.33 11.80 38.48
CA ILE A 198 -8.35 11.29 37.10
C ILE A 198 -6.92 11.28 36.54
N PHE A 199 -6.22 12.42 36.63
CA PHE A 199 -4.84 12.55 36.20
C PHE A 199 -3.90 12.62 37.41
N ASN A 200 -2.80 11.87 37.33
CA ASN A 200 -1.69 11.91 38.27
C ASN A 200 -0.40 12.25 37.51
N PHE A 201 0.03 13.51 37.63
CA PHE A 201 1.28 13.98 37.03
C PHE A 201 2.54 13.45 37.72
N GLY A 202 2.41 12.75 38.86
CA GLY A 202 3.50 12.00 39.46
C GLY A 202 4.00 10.84 38.60
N TYR A 203 3.17 10.37 37.64
CA TYR A 203 3.62 9.39 36.64
C TYR A 203 4.48 9.98 35.54
N PHE A 204 4.51 11.31 35.38
CA PHE A 204 5.28 11.94 34.32
C PHE A 204 6.77 11.73 34.53
N GLY A 205 7.43 11.17 33.52
CA GLY A 205 8.85 10.86 33.57
C GLY A 205 9.49 10.91 32.18
N ILE A 206 10.78 10.58 32.12
CA ILE A 206 11.56 10.62 30.87
C ILE A 206 10.97 9.73 29.77
N THR A 207 10.29 8.65 30.14
CA THR A 207 9.59 7.74 29.21
C THR A 207 8.50 8.43 28.40
N TYR A 208 7.84 9.45 28.95
CA TYR A 208 6.82 10.24 28.25
C TYR A 208 7.43 11.12 27.15
N ILE A 209 8.64 11.62 27.40
CA ILE A 209 9.40 12.43 26.46
C ILE A 209 9.96 11.55 25.34
N THR A 210 10.54 10.40 25.69
CA THR A 210 11.04 9.45 24.67
C THR A 210 9.91 8.87 23.83
N TYR A 211 8.68 8.83 24.35
CA TYR A 211 7.50 8.40 23.59
C TYR A 211 7.20 9.28 22.36
N LEU A 212 7.67 10.54 22.35
CA LEU A 212 7.60 11.41 21.17
C LEU A 212 8.34 10.82 19.97
N LEU A 213 9.40 10.03 20.21
CA LEU A 213 10.18 9.36 19.17
C LEU A 213 9.69 7.93 18.90
N VAL A 214 9.31 7.23 19.97
CA VAL A 214 8.85 5.84 19.88
C VAL A 214 7.53 5.74 19.10
N ALA A 215 6.53 6.60 19.39
CA ALA A 215 5.24 6.50 18.72
C ALA A 215 5.34 6.66 17.18
N PRO A 216 6.04 7.68 16.62
CA PRO A 216 6.26 7.74 15.17
C PRO A 216 7.04 6.55 14.59
N MET A 217 8.01 6.01 15.33
CA MET A 217 8.76 4.82 14.90
C MET A 217 7.85 3.59 14.81
N GLN A 218 7.01 3.37 15.82
CA GLN A 218 6.03 2.29 15.84
C GLN A 218 5.01 2.42 14.71
N GLU A 219 4.49 3.63 14.49
CA GLU A 219 3.55 3.87 13.40
C GLU A 219 4.21 3.73 12.03
N PHE A 220 5.50 4.07 11.87
CA PHE A 220 6.21 3.81 10.61
C PHE A 220 6.32 2.32 10.31
N ILE A 221 6.69 1.50 11.31
CA ILE A 221 6.78 0.03 11.13
C ILE A 221 5.39 -0.59 10.93
N ALA A 222 4.41 -0.24 11.77
CA ALA A 222 3.08 -0.84 11.70
C ALA A 222 2.29 -0.32 10.49
N ARG A 223 2.16 1.00 10.34
CA ARG A 223 1.30 1.60 9.29
C ARG A 223 2.02 1.83 8.00
N GLY A 224 3.18 2.46 8.08
CA GLY A 224 3.99 2.78 6.90
C GLY A 224 4.34 1.52 6.13
N THR A 225 4.97 0.56 6.82
CA THR A 225 5.54 -0.61 6.15
C THR A 225 4.60 -1.81 6.15
N MET A 226 4.11 -2.30 7.29
CA MET A 226 3.24 -3.48 7.29
C MET A 226 1.87 -3.20 6.62
N GLN A 227 1.09 -2.26 7.14
CA GLN A 227 -0.25 -1.96 6.61
C GLN A 227 -0.19 -1.40 5.19
N GLY A 228 0.72 -0.45 4.94
CA GLY A 228 0.92 0.17 3.62
C GLY A 228 1.26 -0.87 2.55
N SER A 229 2.28 -1.70 2.79
CA SER A 229 2.64 -2.78 1.85
C SER A 229 1.48 -3.75 1.66
N LEU A 230 0.83 -4.19 2.75
CA LEU A 230 -0.25 -5.17 2.67
C LEU A 230 -1.47 -4.64 1.89
N SER A 231 -1.79 -3.35 2.00
CA SER A 231 -2.89 -2.72 1.25
C SER A 231 -2.69 -2.75 -0.27
N LEU A 232 -1.42 -2.75 -0.72
CA LEU A 232 -1.03 -2.85 -2.13
C LEU A 232 -0.86 -4.32 -2.58
N LEU A 233 -0.56 -5.22 -1.64
CA LEU A 233 -0.41 -6.66 -1.91
C LEU A 233 -1.75 -7.38 -2.04
N LEU A 234 -2.76 -6.97 -1.27
CA LEU A 234 -4.06 -7.60 -1.24
C LEU A 234 -4.93 -7.13 -2.42
N PRO A 235 -5.50 -8.05 -3.22
CA PRO A 235 -6.44 -7.68 -4.26
C PRO A 235 -7.82 -7.34 -3.69
N GLY A 236 -8.56 -6.50 -4.41
CA GLY A 236 -9.99 -6.27 -4.18
C GLY A 236 -10.34 -5.05 -3.34
N LYS A 237 -11.64 -4.73 -3.31
CA LYS A 237 -12.20 -3.51 -2.72
C LYS A 237 -12.01 -3.33 -1.21
N HIS A 238 -11.66 -4.40 -0.49
CA HIS A 238 -11.52 -4.42 0.96
C HIS A 238 -10.06 -4.56 1.42
N SER A 239 -9.08 -4.38 0.52
CA SER A 239 -7.66 -4.53 0.83
C SER A 239 -7.20 -3.65 1.99
N GLY A 240 -7.65 -2.39 2.04
CA GLY A 240 -7.33 -1.47 3.13
C GLY A 240 -7.85 -1.95 4.48
N LEU A 241 -9.11 -2.42 4.55
CA LEU A 241 -9.69 -2.95 5.80
C LEU A 241 -8.96 -4.21 6.26
N LEU A 242 -8.67 -5.13 5.35
CA LEU A 242 -7.92 -6.35 5.66
C LEU A 242 -6.50 -6.02 6.13
N ALA A 243 -5.85 -5.03 5.51
CA ALA A 243 -4.53 -4.57 5.95
C ALA A 243 -4.57 -4.01 7.37
N VAL A 244 -5.58 -3.19 7.70
CA VAL A 244 -5.82 -2.70 9.07
C VAL A 244 -5.99 -3.85 10.04
N LEU A 245 -6.85 -4.83 9.73
CA LEU A 245 -7.10 -5.97 10.60
C LEU A 245 -5.83 -6.77 10.86
N VAL A 246 -5.13 -7.22 9.81
CA VAL A 246 -3.92 -8.05 9.93
C VAL A 246 -2.84 -7.32 10.71
N THR A 247 -2.54 -6.07 10.36
CA THR A 247 -1.54 -5.28 11.09
C THR A 247 -1.94 -5.07 12.55
N SER A 248 -3.24 -4.91 12.85
CA SER A 248 -3.69 -4.73 14.23
C SER A 248 -3.56 -5.99 15.08
N PHE A 249 -3.86 -7.16 14.51
CA PHE A 249 -3.61 -8.45 15.19
C PHE A 249 -2.12 -8.68 15.45
N LEU A 250 -1.26 -8.39 14.46
CA LEU A 250 0.20 -8.48 14.65
C LEU A 250 0.68 -7.51 15.74
N PHE A 251 0.16 -6.28 15.75
CA PHE A 251 0.52 -5.28 16.75
C PHE A 251 0.08 -5.69 18.17
N GLY A 252 -1.13 -6.23 18.33
CA GLY A 252 -1.59 -6.76 19.61
C GLY A 252 -0.78 -7.98 20.07
N ALA A 253 -0.42 -8.88 19.16
CA ALA A 253 0.40 -10.06 19.46
C ALA A 253 1.79 -9.68 20.01
N LEU A 254 2.39 -8.59 19.51
CA LEU A 254 3.67 -8.08 19.99
C LEU A 254 3.65 -7.61 21.46
N HIS A 255 2.47 -7.27 21.97
CA HIS A 255 2.30 -6.80 23.35
C HIS A 255 1.83 -7.90 24.31
N MET A 256 1.60 -9.11 23.81
CA MET A 256 1.06 -10.24 24.59
C MET A 256 2.02 -10.74 25.68
N SER A 257 3.33 -10.57 25.48
CA SER A 257 4.38 -10.86 26.46
C SER A 257 4.27 -10.01 27.73
N HIS A 258 3.76 -8.79 27.62
CA HIS A 258 3.57 -7.92 28.78
C HIS A 258 2.32 -8.33 29.55
N SER A 259 1.17 -8.33 28.87
CA SER A 259 -0.08 -8.84 29.44
C SER A 259 -1.14 -9.03 28.36
N ILE A 260 -2.13 -9.87 28.64
CA ILE A 260 -3.29 -10.03 27.76
C ILE A 260 -4.09 -8.73 27.64
N ALA A 261 -4.19 -7.97 28.73
CA ALA A 261 -4.92 -6.70 28.76
C ALA A 261 -4.24 -5.63 27.88
N LEU A 262 -2.90 -5.56 27.90
CA LEU A 262 -2.15 -4.67 27.01
C LEU A 262 -2.28 -5.12 25.55
N SER A 263 -2.23 -6.42 25.29
CA SER A 263 -2.42 -6.98 23.94
C SER A 263 -3.76 -6.61 23.32
N PHE A 264 -4.86 -6.76 24.07
CA PHE A 264 -6.19 -6.34 23.61
C PHE A 264 -6.30 -4.82 23.47
N SER A 265 -5.73 -4.06 24.41
CA SER A 265 -5.73 -2.59 24.32
C SER A 265 -4.98 -2.11 23.08
N ALA A 266 -3.79 -2.66 22.83
CA ALA A 266 -2.96 -2.39 21.67
C ALA A 266 -3.65 -2.82 20.36
N LEU A 267 -4.36 -3.95 20.34
CA LEU A 267 -5.17 -4.37 19.20
C LEU A 267 -6.26 -3.33 18.87
N LEU A 268 -7.04 -2.92 19.87
CA LEU A 268 -8.15 -1.97 19.69
C LEU A 268 -7.67 -0.58 19.26
N THR A 269 -6.62 -0.05 19.89
CA THR A 269 -6.03 1.23 19.48
C THR A 269 -5.38 1.11 18.11
N SER A 270 -4.77 -0.04 17.77
CA SER A 270 -4.18 -0.30 16.46
C SER A 270 -5.23 -0.34 15.34
N LEU A 271 -6.44 -0.84 15.60
CA LEU A 271 -7.56 -0.77 14.65
C LEU A 271 -7.94 0.69 14.36
N LEU A 272 -8.03 1.52 15.41
CA LEU A 272 -8.33 2.94 15.29
C LEU A 272 -7.25 3.67 14.48
N TRP A 273 -5.99 3.50 14.85
CA TRP A 273 -4.85 4.12 14.17
C TRP A 273 -4.68 3.62 12.74
N GLY A 274 -4.94 2.34 12.49
CA GLY A 274 -4.96 1.76 11.16
C GLY A 274 -6.03 2.39 10.27
N TRP A 275 -7.24 2.58 10.79
CA TRP A 275 -8.31 3.32 10.10
C TRP A 275 -7.91 4.77 9.82
N MET A 276 -7.34 5.48 10.79
CA MET A 276 -6.87 6.86 10.60
C MET A 276 -5.80 6.96 9.51
N TYR A 277 -4.82 6.05 9.53
CA TYR A 277 -3.79 5.99 8.50
C TYR A 277 -4.37 5.69 7.12
N GLU A 278 -5.34 4.79 7.01
CA GLU A 278 -5.96 4.44 5.73
C GLU A 278 -6.63 5.64 5.05
N ARG A 279 -7.18 6.57 5.84
CA ARG A 279 -7.87 7.76 5.33
C ARG A 279 -6.94 8.85 4.80
N HIS A 280 -5.77 9.03 5.42
CA HIS A 280 -4.88 10.16 5.11
C HIS A 280 -3.56 9.75 4.47
N LYS A 281 -3.14 8.49 4.62
CA LYS A 281 -1.87 7.94 4.11
C LYS A 281 -0.66 8.80 4.49
N THR A 282 -0.69 9.37 5.69
CA THR A 282 0.41 10.12 6.31
C THR A 282 0.58 9.67 7.76
N LEU A 283 1.83 9.60 8.22
CA LEU A 283 2.15 9.20 9.58
C LEU A 283 1.96 10.33 10.60
N VAL A 284 1.87 11.59 10.17
CA VAL A 284 1.89 12.76 11.07
C VAL A 284 0.74 12.71 12.08
N GLY A 285 -0.50 12.58 11.60
CA GLY A 285 -1.66 12.56 12.47
C GLY A 285 -1.73 11.30 13.33
N VAL A 286 -1.50 10.12 12.74
CA VAL A 286 -1.61 8.86 13.49
C VAL A 286 -0.56 8.76 14.60
N SER A 287 0.68 9.23 14.34
CA SER A 287 1.74 9.28 15.35
C SER A 287 1.41 10.26 16.48
N LEU A 288 0.83 11.41 16.14
CA LEU A 288 0.34 12.37 17.14
C LEU A 288 -0.75 11.73 18.01
N SER A 289 -1.71 11.03 17.41
CA SER A 289 -2.79 10.37 18.15
C SER A 289 -2.27 9.28 19.08
N HIS A 290 -1.33 8.46 18.60
CA HIS A 290 -0.66 7.44 19.40
C HIS A 290 0.05 8.07 20.61
N PHE A 291 0.87 9.10 20.38
CA PHE A 291 1.54 9.83 21.45
C PHE A 291 0.57 10.40 22.50
N LEU A 292 -0.48 11.09 22.06
CA LEU A 292 -1.46 11.72 22.96
C LEU A 292 -2.22 10.69 23.79
N VAL A 293 -2.77 9.66 23.15
CA VAL A 293 -3.59 8.65 23.83
C VAL A 293 -2.74 7.82 24.79
N GLY A 294 -1.55 7.37 24.37
CA GLY A 294 -0.70 6.54 25.24
C GLY A 294 -0.17 7.30 26.46
N ASN A 295 0.24 8.56 26.30
CA ASN A 295 0.66 9.39 27.44
C ASN A 295 -0.52 9.73 28.36
N ALA A 296 -1.69 10.05 27.80
CA ALA A 296 -2.88 10.34 28.62
C ALA A 296 -3.32 9.10 29.41
N ALA A 297 -3.33 7.91 28.80
CA ALA A 297 -3.59 6.65 29.49
C ALA A 297 -2.61 6.44 30.65
N GLY A 298 -1.35 6.84 30.46
CA GLY A 298 -0.35 6.77 31.52
C GLY A 298 -0.54 7.72 32.68
N LEU A 299 -0.83 8.98 32.38
CA LEU A 299 -1.18 9.95 33.43
C LEU A 299 -2.46 9.55 34.17
N MET A 300 -3.34 8.79 33.51
CA MET A 300 -4.54 8.21 34.13
C MET A 300 -4.26 6.88 34.86
N GLY A 301 -3.02 6.38 34.90
CA GLY A 301 -2.65 5.18 35.65
C GLY A 301 -2.96 3.85 34.97
N TYR A 302 -3.41 3.84 33.71
CA TYR A 302 -3.72 2.60 32.99
C TYR A 302 -2.49 1.70 32.76
N TRP A 303 -1.29 2.28 32.66
CA TRP A 303 -0.05 1.48 32.52
C TRP A 303 0.25 0.63 33.76
N THR A 304 -0.35 0.92 34.92
CA THR A 304 -0.17 0.10 36.13
C THR A 304 -0.85 -1.26 36.05
N PHE A 305 -1.68 -1.48 35.03
CA PHE A 305 -2.37 -2.74 34.78
C PHE A 305 -1.54 -3.76 34.01
N PHE A 306 -0.35 -3.36 33.52
CA PHE A 306 0.43 -4.10 32.54
C PHE A 306 1.84 -4.38 33.02
#